data_AF-A0A2V9MKS9-F1
#
_entry.id   AF-A0A2V9MKS9-F1
#
_cell.length_a   1.000
_cell.length_b   1.000
_cell.length_c   1.000
_cell.angle_alpha   90.00
_cell.angle_beta   90.00
_cell.angle_gamma   90.00
#
_symmetry.space_group_name_H-M   'P 1'
#
loop_
_entity.id
_entity.type
_entity.pdbx_description
1 polymer ?
#
loop_
_entity_poly.entity_id
_entity_poly.type
_entity_poly.pdbx_seq_one_letter_code
_entity_poly.pdbx_strand_id
1 'polypeptide(L)'
;MSVDIREIASRYREEFWNKGDLSVAEETIAPNCIYHINDPITLASGTGPEAAKKAVSTYRRAFPDLHITIEDTIVEGNRVVVRWTARGTHMGELMGFAPSHMKVTVTGIDIYH
;
A
#
# COMPACT_ATOMS: atom_id res chain seq x y z
N MET A 1 8.74 -0.77 -25.02
CA MET A 1 8.97 -1.93 -24.14
C MET A 1 7.75 -2.08 -23.28
N SER A 2 7.06 -3.22 -23.30
CA SER A 2 5.94 -3.46 -22.37
C SER A 2 6.52 -3.61 -20.97
N VAL A 3 6.18 -2.72 -20.06
CA VAL A 3 6.52 -2.88 -18.64
C VAL A 3 5.73 -4.08 -18.12
N ASP A 4 6.41 -5.02 -17.45
CA ASP A 4 5.74 -6.17 -16.85
C ASP A 4 4.89 -5.69 -15.67
N ILE A 5 3.58 -6.00 -15.69
CA ILE A 5 2.65 -5.62 -14.63
C ILE A 5 3.03 -6.23 -13.27
N ARG A 6 3.74 -7.36 -13.27
CA ARG A 6 4.33 -7.95 -12.06
C ARG A 6 5.44 -7.08 -11.48
N GLU A 7 6.27 -6.51 -12.34
CA GLU A 7 7.34 -5.60 -11.93
C GLU A 7 6.77 -4.31 -11.34
N ILE A 8 5.72 -3.74 -11.96
CA ILE A 8 5.00 -2.59 -11.42
C ILE A 8 4.45 -2.90 -10.03
N ALA A 9 3.76 -4.04 -9.85
CA ALA A 9 3.22 -4.43 -8.55
C ALA A 9 4.32 -4.64 -7.49
N SER A 10 5.46 -5.20 -7.89
CA SER A 10 6.62 -5.37 -7.00
C SER A 10 7.22 -4.02 -6.57
N ARG A 11 7.42 -3.09 -7.50
CA ARG A 11 7.93 -1.73 -7.20
C ARG A 11 6.97 -0.95 -6.33
N TYR A 12 5.67 -1.02 -6.64
CA TYR A 12 4.61 -0.44 -5.83
C TYR A 12 4.65 -0.96 -4.39
N ARG A 13 4.98 -2.23 -4.17
CA ARG A 13 5.12 -2.76 -2.81
C ARG A 13 6.43 -2.35 -2.14
N GLU A 14 7.55 -2.61 -2.80
CA GLU A 14 8.86 -2.50 -2.15
C GLU A 14 9.35 -1.06 -2.06
N GLU A 15 9.20 -0.27 -3.12
CA GLU A 15 9.71 1.11 -3.14
C GLU A 15 8.69 2.06 -2.53
N PHE A 16 7.45 2.01 -3.00
CA PHE A 16 6.44 2.95 -2.57
C PHE A 16 5.95 2.66 -1.14
N TRP A 17 5.53 1.43 -0.82
CA TRP A 17 5.04 1.10 0.52
C TRP A 17 6.14 0.85 1.56
N ASN A 18 7.09 -0.05 1.28
CA ASN A 18 8.08 -0.47 2.28
C ASN A 18 9.15 0.61 2.53
N LYS A 19 9.71 1.21 1.47
CA LYS A 19 10.69 2.31 1.63
C LYS A 19 10.03 3.67 1.86
N GLY A 20 8.74 3.82 1.55
CA GLY A 20 8.04 5.10 1.63
C GLY A 20 8.46 6.09 0.54
N ASP A 21 8.99 5.61 -0.58
CA ASP A 21 9.41 6.46 -1.70
C ASP A 21 8.20 6.92 -2.51
N LEU A 22 7.68 8.10 -2.16
CA LEU A 22 6.48 8.64 -2.78
C LEU A 22 6.64 8.99 -4.26
N SER A 23 7.88 9.13 -4.77
CA SER A 23 8.12 9.47 -6.18
C SER A 23 7.73 8.37 -7.16
N VAL A 24 7.62 7.14 -6.66
CA VAL A 24 7.24 5.94 -7.43
C VAL A 24 5.75 5.95 -7.81
N ALA A 25 4.93 6.75 -7.13
CA ALA A 25 3.49 6.77 -7.32
C ALA A 25 3.12 7.20 -8.76
N GLU A 26 3.78 8.21 -9.31
CA GLU A 26 3.55 8.72 -10.67
C GLU A 26 3.89 7.69 -11.76
N GLU A 27 4.83 6.79 -11.49
CA GLU A 27 5.26 5.77 -12.43
C GLU A 27 4.39 4.49 -12.37
N THR A 28 3.78 4.23 -11.22
CA THR A 28 3.10 2.96 -10.93
C THR A 28 1.58 3.08 -10.82
N ILE A 29 1.04 4.31 -10.70
CA ILE A 29 -0.38 4.57 -10.48
C ILE A 29 -0.89 5.51 -11.57
N ALA A 30 -1.87 5.05 -12.35
CA ALA A 30 -2.51 5.90 -13.36
C ALA A 30 -3.20 7.12 -12.71
N PRO A 31 -3.17 8.31 -13.34
CA PRO A 31 -3.81 9.52 -12.79
C PRO A 31 -5.30 9.37 -12.49
N ASN A 32 -5.99 8.50 -13.22
CA ASN A 32 -7.42 8.20 -13.06
C ASN A 32 -7.70 6.91 -12.27
N CYS A 33 -6.67 6.27 -11.70
CA CYS A 33 -6.82 5.07 -10.88
C CYS A 33 -7.73 5.38 -9.68
N ILE A 34 -8.76 4.57 -9.46
CA ILE A 34 -9.60 4.70 -8.27
C ILE A 34 -8.96 3.89 -7.16
N TYR A 35 -8.53 4.59 -6.11
CA TYR A 35 -7.88 3.99 -4.96
C TYR A 35 -8.93 3.57 -3.94
N HIS A 36 -9.21 2.28 -3.89
CA HIS A 36 -10.14 1.66 -2.95
C HIS A 36 -9.40 1.13 -1.73
N ILE A 37 -9.69 1.68 -0.55
CA ILE A 37 -9.23 1.14 0.72
C ILE A 37 -10.44 0.50 1.42
N ASN A 38 -10.40 -0.82 1.56
CA ASN A 38 -11.44 -1.60 2.23
C ASN A 38 -11.02 -1.98 3.66
N ASP A 39 -10.49 -1.03 4.42
CA ASP A 39 -10.35 -1.20 5.86
C ASP A 39 -11.40 -0.34 6.59
N PRO A 40 -11.98 -0.84 7.70
CA PRO A 40 -13.12 -0.19 8.35
C PRO A 40 -12.76 1.14 9.01
N ILE A 41 -11.48 1.51 9.05
CA ILE A 41 -10.96 2.68 9.76
C ILE A 41 -10.60 3.78 8.76
N THR A 42 -10.08 3.42 7.59
CA THR A 42 -9.65 4.34 6.55
C THR A 42 -10.74 4.49 5.49
N LEU A 43 -11.66 5.42 5.71
CA LEU A 43 -12.64 5.88 4.72
C LEU A 43 -12.00 6.66 3.53
N ALA A 44 -10.70 6.54 3.30
CA ALA A 44 -10.00 7.27 2.26
C ALA A 44 -10.11 6.54 0.92
N SER A 45 -11.24 6.74 0.24
CA SER A 45 -11.31 6.57 -1.21
C SER A 45 -10.80 7.84 -1.89
N GLY A 46 -10.01 7.70 -2.94
CA GLY A 46 -9.52 8.83 -3.72
C GLY A 46 -9.08 8.42 -5.12
N THR A 47 -8.52 9.37 -5.87
CA THR A 47 -8.13 9.15 -7.26
C THR A 47 -6.65 9.44 -7.44
N GLY A 48 -5.98 8.56 -8.19
CA GLY A 48 -4.62 8.74 -8.69
C GLY A 48 -3.51 8.66 -7.62
N PRO A 49 -2.29 9.05 -8.01
CA PRO A 49 -1.09 8.98 -7.16
C PRO A 49 -1.23 9.65 -5.80
N GLU A 50 -1.87 10.83 -5.74
CA GLU A 50 -1.99 11.62 -4.51
C GLU A 50 -2.79 10.92 -3.42
N ALA A 51 -3.85 10.20 -3.79
CA ALA A 51 -4.65 9.42 -2.84
C ALA A 51 -3.80 8.32 -2.19
N ALA A 52 -3.01 7.61 -2.99
CA ALA A 52 -2.13 6.56 -2.50
C ALA A 52 -0.99 7.13 -1.64
N LYS A 53 -0.37 8.27 -2.03
CA LYS A 53 0.70 8.91 -1.25
C LYS A 53 0.25 9.31 0.13
N LYS A 54 -0.98 9.84 0.24
CA LYS A 54 -1.59 10.19 1.54
C LYS A 54 -1.75 8.96 2.42
N ALA A 55 -2.19 7.83 1.85
CA ALA A 55 -2.32 6.57 2.59
C ALA A 55 -0.95 6.07 3.08
N VAL A 56 0.04 5.94 2.19
CA VAL A 56 1.40 5.49 2.56
C VAL A 56 2.00 6.39 3.64
N SER A 57 1.93 7.71 3.47
CA SER A 57 2.47 8.67 4.45
C SER A 57 1.81 8.55 5.82
N THR A 58 0.50 8.29 5.85
CA THR A 58 -0.26 8.12 7.10
C THR A 58 0.19 6.86 7.82
N TYR A 59 0.23 5.73 7.12
CA TYR A 59 0.61 4.44 7.70
C TYR A 59 2.09 4.38 8.10
N ARG A 60 3.00 4.94 7.30
CA ARG A 60 4.43 5.02 7.63
C ARG A 60 4.72 5.88 8.87
N ARG A 61 3.88 6.89 9.13
CA ARG A 61 3.98 7.71 10.35
C ARG A 61 3.49 6.95 11.58
N ALA A 62 2.39 6.22 11.44
CA ALA A 62 1.84 5.38 12.50
C ALA A 62 2.72 4.16 12.81
N PHE A 63 3.38 3.61 11.79
CA PHE A 63 4.23 2.43 11.84
C PHE A 63 5.58 2.71 11.15
N PRO A 64 6.56 3.34 11.86
CA PRO A 64 7.87 3.65 11.31
C PRO A 64 8.72 2.42 10.94
N ASP A 65 8.35 1.23 11.40
CA ASP A 65 8.95 -0.06 11.06
C ASP A 65 8.02 -0.91 10.17
N LEU A 66 7.00 -0.30 9.54
CA LEU A 66 6.09 -1.00 8.64
C LEU A 66 6.88 -1.72 7.53
N HIS A 67 6.63 -3.01 7.42
CA HIS A 67 7.10 -3.84 6.34
C HIS A 67 5.97 -4.75 5.86
N ILE A 68 5.77 -4.79 4.55
CA ILE A 68 4.74 -5.57 3.90
C ILE A 68 5.42 -6.62 3.02
N THR A 69 5.16 -7.88 3.33
CA THR A 69 5.64 -9.05 2.59
C THR A 69 4.59 -9.47 1.58
N ILE A 70 4.98 -9.66 0.32
CA ILE A 70 4.15 -10.32 -0.69
C ILE A 70 4.19 -11.82 -0.43
N GLU A 71 3.01 -12.41 -0.23
CA GLU A 71 2.84 -13.84 0.02
C GLU A 71 2.48 -14.60 -1.26
N ASP A 72 1.76 -13.94 -2.18
CA ASP A 72 1.35 -14.53 -3.47
C ASP A 72 1.08 -13.42 -4.50
N THR A 73 1.33 -13.72 -5.78
CA THR A 73 1.06 -12.82 -6.91
C THR A 73 0.50 -13.60 -8.10
N ILE A 74 -0.79 -13.39 -8.38
CA ILE A 74 -1.51 -13.97 -9.51
C ILE A 74 -1.67 -12.89 -10.60
N VAL A 75 -1.39 -13.25 -11.85
CA VAL A 75 -1.54 -12.34 -13.00
C VAL A 75 -2.47 -13.00 -14.02
N GLU A 76 -3.51 -12.27 -14.40
CA GLU A 76 -4.45 -12.70 -15.44
C GLU A 76 -4.77 -11.52 -16.36
N GLY A 77 -4.32 -11.60 -17.62
CA GLY A 77 -4.46 -10.50 -18.57
C GLY A 77 -3.77 -9.23 -18.07
N ASN A 78 -4.56 -8.17 -17.86
CA ASN A 78 -4.11 -6.88 -17.33
C ASN A 78 -4.36 -6.70 -15.83
N ARG A 79 -4.69 -7.78 -15.10
CA ARG A 79 -4.98 -7.73 -13.67
C ARG A 79 -3.89 -8.41 -12.87
N VAL A 80 -3.62 -7.87 -11.69
CA VAL A 80 -2.72 -8.48 -10.71
C VAL A 80 -3.42 -8.57 -9.37
N VAL A 81 -3.38 -9.74 -8.76
CA VAL A 81 -3.83 -9.97 -7.39
C VAL A 81 -2.62 -10.24 -6.53
N VAL A 82 -2.47 -9.48 -5.45
CA VAL A 82 -1.37 -9.64 -4.49
C VAL A 82 -1.96 -9.96 -3.13
N ARG A 83 -1.61 -11.13 -2.59
CA ARG A 83 -1.86 -11.45 -1.17
C ARG A 83 -0.63 -11.03 -0.37
N TRP A 84 -0.85 -10.36 0.76
CA TRP A 84 0.23 -9.76 1.52
C TRP A 84 0.04 -9.86 3.03
N THR A 85 1.15 -9.73 3.77
CA THR A 85 1.17 -9.57 5.22
C THR A 85 1.96 -8.32 5.61
N ALA A 86 1.32 -7.37 6.28
CA ALA A 86 1.94 -6.19 6.86
C ALA A 86 2.28 -6.43 8.35
N ARG A 87 3.46 -5.97 8.77
CA ARG A 87 3.92 -6.00 10.15
C ARG A 87 4.53 -4.66 10.52
N GLY A 88 4.32 -4.24 11.77
CA GLY A 88 4.92 -3.03 12.33
C GLY A 88 4.54 -2.83 13.78
N THR A 89 5.10 -1.80 14.39
CA THR A 89 4.85 -1.35 15.76
C THR A 89 4.08 -0.04 15.71
N HIS A 90 2.94 0.03 16.40
CA HIS A 90 2.10 1.23 16.41
C HIS A 90 2.74 2.32 17.29
N MET A 91 3.47 3.24 16.66
CA MET A 91 4.28 4.28 17.33
C MET A 91 3.80 5.71 17.08
N GLY A 92 2.94 5.93 16.10
CA GLY A 92 2.29 7.22 15.84
C GLY A 92 0.78 7.12 15.96
N GLU A 93 0.10 8.26 16.09
CA GLU A 93 -1.35 8.29 16.03
C GLU A 93 -1.85 7.78 14.67
N LEU A 94 -2.88 6.93 14.70
CA LEU A 94 -3.57 6.46 13.51
C LEU A 94 -5.06 6.66 13.68
N MET A 95 -5.67 7.52 12.88
CA MET A 95 -7.13 7.70 12.83
C MET A 95 -7.77 7.97 14.20
N GLY A 96 -7.13 8.82 15.02
CA GLY A 96 -7.58 9.17 16.37
C GLY A 96 -7.22 8.14 17.45
N PHE A 97 -6.60 7.01 17.08
CA PHE A 97 -6.04 6.07 18.05
C PHE A 97 -4.62 6.49 18.42
N ALA A 98 -4.39 6.74 19.71
CA ALA A 98 -3.07 7.00 20.26
C ALA A 98 -2.13 5.80 20.04
N PRO A 99 -0.80 6.02 19.93
CA PRO A 99 0.15 4.93 19.74
C PRO A 99 0.06 3.92 20.88
N SER A 100 -0.17 2.66 20.54
CA SER A 100 -0.33 1.58 21.52
C SER A 100 1.00 0.93 21.89
N HIS A 101 2.07 1.19 21.11
CA HIS A 101 3.39 0.57 21.24
C HIS A 101 3.38 -0.96 21.09
N MET A 102 2.29 -1.52 20.56
CA MET A 102 2.14 -2.94 20.32
C MET A 102 2.58 -3.30 18.90
N LYS A 103 3.11 -4.51 18.75
CA LYS A 103 3.32 -5.11 17.43
C LYS A 103 1.96 -5.47 16.84
N VAL A 104 1.77 -5.15 15.56
CA VAL A 104 0.56 -5.41 14.80
C VAL A 104 0.92 -6.27 13.59
N THR A 105 0.03 -7.17 13.21
CA THR A 105 0.09 -7.93 11.96
C THR A 105 -1.27 -7.85 11.29
N VAL A 106 -1.26 -7.48 10.01
CA VAL A 106 -2.46 -7.40 9.16
C VAL A 106 -2.20 -8.19 7.90
N THR A 107 -3.16 -9.00 7.48
CA THR A 107 -3.13 -9.67 6.18
C THR A 107 -4.17 -9.05 5.26
N GLY A 108 -3.88 -9.01 3.97
CA GLY A 108 -4.82 -8.48 2.99
C GLY A 108 -4.59 -9.04 1.59
N ILE A 109 -5.49 -8.62 0.70
CA ILE A 109 -5.43 -8.89 -0.73
C ILE A 109 -5.72 -7.58 -1.45
N ASP A 110 -4.84 -7.23 -2.39
CA ASP A 110 -5.05 -6.12 -3.30
C ASP A 110 -5.30 -6.67 -4.71
N ILE A 111 -6.17 -5.98 -5.46
CA ILE A 111 -6.47 -6.29 -6.86
C ILE A 111 -6.23 -5.03 -7.68
N TYR A 112 -5.32 -5.10 -8.64
CA TYR A 112 -4.95 -4.02 -9.56
C TYR A 112 -5.47 -4.32 -10.96
N HIS A 113 -5.99 -3.31 -11.67
CA HIS A 113 -6.55 -3.42 -13.03
C HIS A 113 -6.59 -2.08 -13.76
#